data_AF-A0A377E0S5-F1
#
_entry.id   AF-A0A377E0S5-F1
#
_cell.length_a   1.000
_cell.length_b   1.000
_cell.length_c   1.000
_cell.angle_alpha   90.00
_cell.angle_beta   90.00
_cell.angle_gamma   90.00
#
_symmetry.space_group_name_H-M   'P 1'
#
loop_
_entity.id
_entity.type
_entity.pdbx_description
1 polymer ?
#
loop_
_entity_poly.entity_id
_entity_poly.type
_entity_poly.pdbx_seq_one_letter_code
_entity_poly.pdbx_strand_id
1 'polypeptide(L)'
;MALWGGRFTQAADQRFKQFNDSLRFDYRLAEQDIVGSVAWSKALVTVGVLTAEEQAQLEEALNVLLEDVRARPQQILESDAEDIHSWVEGKLIDKVGQLGKKLHTGRSRNDQVATDLKLWCKDTVSELLTANRQLQSAAGGNRTKQSGRGNARLHSPATRPAGDVRALVPGLC
;
A
#
# COMPACT_ATOMS: atom_id res chain seq x y z
N MET A 1 10.90 -19.47 -4.79
CA MET A 1 10.22 -20.56 -5.56
C MET A 1 8.92 -19.98 -6.08
N ALA A 2 8.64 -20.10 -7.38
CA ALA A 2 7.38 -19.62 -7.95
C ALA A 2 6.21 -20.52 -7.53
N LEU A 3 5.09 -19.92 -7.10
CA LEU A 3 3.93 -20.65 -6.55
C LEU A 3 3.17 -21.50 -7.60
N TRP A 4 3.46 -21.31 -8.88
CA TRP A 4 2.73 -21.91 -10.01
C TRP A 4 3.57 -22.90 -10.84
N GLY A 5 4.74 -23.32 -10.33
CA GLY A 5 5.71 -24.15 -11.06
C GLY A 5 5.35 -25.65 -11.20
N GLY A 6 4.37 -26.16 -10.46
CA GLY A 6 4.12 -27.62 -10.35
C GLY A 6 3.71 -28.33 -11.66
N ARG A 7 3.37 -27.59 -12.72
CA ARG A 7 3.00 -28.13 -14.04
C ARG A 7 4.13 -28.06 -15.07
N PHE A 8 5.25 -27.41 -14.74
CA PHE A 8 6.38 -27.22 -15.65
C PHE A 8 7.49 -28.23 -15.35
N THR A 9 8.14 -28.73 -16.39
CA THR A 9 9.26 -29.68 -16.29
C THR A 9 10.62 -29.00 -16.26
N GLN A 10 10.68 -27.71 -16.60
CA GLN A 10 11.91 -26.91 -16.67
C GLN A 10 11.76 -25.66 -15.81
N ALA A 11 12.89 -25.16 -15.32
CA ALA A 11 12.93 -23.87 -14.63
C ALA A 11 12.69 -22.71 -15.62
N ALA A 12 12.19 -21.59 -15.11
CA ALA A 12 12.04 -20.36 -15.88
C ALA A 12 13.42 -19.80 -16.30
N ASP A 13 13.49 -19.22 -17.50
CA ASP A 13 14.66 -18.44 -17.94
C ASP A 13 14.87 -17.23 -17.01
N GLN A 14 16.12 -16.92 -16.68
CA GLN A 14 16.45 -15.83 -15.75
C GLN A 14 15.93 -14.47 -16.22
N ARG A 15 15.93 -14.21 -17.53
CA ARG A 15 15.41 -12.96 -18.11
C ARG A 15 13.90 -12.90 -17.97
N PHE A 16 13.22 -14.03 -18.14
CA PHE A 16 11.77 -14.11 -17.93
C PHE A 16 11.42 -13.86 -16.47
N LYS A 17 12.15 -14.46 -15.53
CA LYS A 17 11.99 -14.19 -14.09
C LYS A 17 12.13 -12.70 -13.78
N GLN A 18 13.22 -12.06 -14.20
CA GLN A 18 13.43 -10.63 -13.97
C GLN A 18 12.35 -9.74 -14.60
N PHE A 19 11.83 -10.13 -15.76
CA PHE A 19 10.75 -9.41 -16.44
C PHE A 19 9.40 -9.56 -15.72
N ASN A 20 9.10 -10.77 -15.24
CA ASN A 20 7.81 -11.13 -14.65
C ASN A 20 7.68 -10.73 -13.18
N ASP A 21 8.74 -10.90 -12.39
CA ASP A 21 8.71 -10.66 -10.95
C ASP A 21 8.30 -9.21 -10.65
N SER A 22 7.54 -9.00 -9.58
CA SER A 22 7.07 -7.68 -9.14
C SER A 22 7.65 -7.23 -7.80
N LEU A 23 8.37 -8.11 -7.10
CA LEU A 23 8.91 -7.85 -5.74
C LEU A 23 9.65 -6.51 -5.60
N ARG A 24 10.40 -6.12 -6.63
CA ARG A 24 11.18 -4.86 -6.66
C ARG A 24 10.33 -3.59 -6.43
N PHE A 25 9.02 -3.64 -6.63
CA PHE A 25 8.13 -2.50 -6.42
C PHE A 25 6.91 -2.84 -5.57
N ASP A 26 6.39 -4.07 -5.61
CA ASP A 26 5.20 -4.44 -4.84
C ASP A 26 5.49 -4.74 -3.37
N TYR A 27 6.77 -4.80 -2.95
CA TYR A 27 7.15 -4.86 -1.52
C TYR A 27 6.53 -3.73 -0.70
N ARG A 28 6.15 -2.62 -1.35
CA ARG A 28 5.41 -1.51 -0.74
C ARG A 28 4.03 -1.90 -0.20
N LEU A 29 3.47 -3.03 -0.63
CA LEU A 29 2.18 -3.56 -0.21
C LEU A 29 2.30 -4.56 0.96
N ALA A 30 3.51 -4.77 1.52
CA ALA A 30 3.74 -5.79 2.54
C ALA A 30 2.83 -5.67 3.76
N GLU A 31 2.63 -4.45 4.27
CA GLU A 31 1.73 -4.24 5.42
C GLU A 31 0.28 -4.57 5.08
N GLN A 32 -0.18 -4.17 3.89
CA GLN A 32 -1.53 -4.43 3.43
C GLN A 32 -1.77 -5.92 3.19
N ASP A 33 -0.80 -6.62 2.58
CA ASP A 33 -0.86 -8.07 2.35
C ASP A 33 -0.96 -8.86 3.67
N ILE A 34 -0.15 -8.48 4.66
CA ILE A 34 -0.14 -9.12 5.98
C ILE A 34 -1.46 -8.87 6.72
N VAL A 35 -1.96 -7.63 6.75
CA VAL A 35 -3.24 -7.30 7.40
C VAL A 35 -4.41 -7.98 6.68
N GLY A 36 -4.41 -8.00 5.35
CA GLY A 36 -5.39 -8.72 4.54
C GLY A 36 -5.35 -10.23 4.81
N SER A 37 -4.16 -10.79 5.02
CA SER A 37 -3.95 -12.18 5.41
C SER A 37 -4.48 -12.51 6.81
N VAL A 38 -4.34 -11.61 7.79
CA VAL A 38 -4.98 -11.77 9.11
C VAL A 38 -6.50 -11.81 8.96
N ALA A 39 -7.09 -10.88 8.19
CA ALA A 39 -8.53 -10.86 7.96
C ALA A 39 -9.02 -12.13 7.24
N TRP A 40 -8.27 -12.62 6.27
CA TRP A 40 -8.58 -13.85 5.55
C TRP A 40 -8.52 -15.08 6.45
N SER A 41 -7.53 -15.16 7.36
CA SER A 41 -7.45 -16.26 8.34
C SER A 41 -8.72 -16.36 9.20
N LYS A 42 -9.32 -15.21 9.57
CA LYS A 42 -10.59 -15.16 10.31
C LYS A 42 -11.76 -15.65 9.46
N ALA A 43 -11.79 -15.30 8.17
CA ALA A 43 -12.81 -15.82 7.24
C ALA A 43 -12.71 -17.35 7.08
N LEU A 44 -11.50 -17.93 7.09
CA LEU A 44 -11.33 -19.38 7.01
C LEU A 44 -11.86 -20.14 8.23
N VAL A 45 -11.90 -19.51 9.41
CA VAL A 45 -12.55 -20.09 10.59
C VAL A 45 -14.06 -20.17 10.40
N THR A 46 -14.69 -19.14 9.81
CA THR A 46 -16.15 -19.10 9.66
C THR A 46 -16.68 -20.18 8.70
N VAL A 47 -15.84 -20.65 7.78
CA VAL A 47 -16.15 -21.74 6.84
C VAL A 47 -15.55 -23.09 7.25
N GLY A 48 -14.95 -23.18 8.45
CA GLY A 48 -14.45 -24.44 9.02
C GLY A 48 -13.18 -24.99 8.38
N VAL A 49 -12.40 -24.18 7.64
CA VAL A 49 -11.11 -24.58 7.08
C VAL A 49 -10.00 -24.53 8.13
N LEU A 50 -10.08 -23.55 9.04
CA LEU A 50 -9.16 -23.39 10.17
C LEU A 50 -9.91 -23.56 11.50
N THR A 51 -9.25 -24.12 12.51
CA THR A 51 -9.71 -24.01 13.90
C THR A 51 -9.39 -22.62 14.46
N ALA A 52 -9.99 -22.27 15.61
CA ALA A 52 -9.68 -21.01 16.28
C ALA A 52 -8.20 -20.94 16.73
N GLU A 53 -7.64 -22.06 17.17
CA GLU A 53 -6.22 -22.16 17.57
C GLU A 53 -5.28 -22.01 16.37
N GLU A 54 -5.60 -22.66 15.24
CA GLU A 54 -4.85 -22.50 13.99
C GLU A 54 -4.86 -21.04 13.51
N GLN A 55 -6.02 -20.38 13.59
CA GLN A 55 -6.15 -18.97 13.22
C GLN A 55 -5.33 -18.05 14.14
N ALA A 56 -5.39 -18.27 15.46
CA ALA A 56 -4.61 -17.51 16.43
C ALA A 56 -3.09 -17.66 16.20
N GLN A 57 -2.61 -18.87 15.87
CA GLN A 57 -1.21 -19.10 15.54
C GLN A 57 -0.78 -18.36 14.26
N LEU A 58 -1.64 -18.33 13.24
CA LEU A 58 -1.39 -17.59 12.00
C LEU A 58 -1.35 -16.08 12.26
N GLU A 59 -2.32 -15.54 13.01
CA GLU A 59 -2.38 -14.11 13.33
C GLU A 59 -1.17 -13.67 14.16
N GLU A 60 -0.74 -14.46 15.14
CA GLU A 60 0.47 -14.17 15.91
C GLU A 60 1.71 -14.12 15.01
N ALA A 61 1.90 -15.13 14.15
CA ALA A 61 3.03 -15.18 13.23
C ALA A 61 3.02 -14.00 12.23
N LEU A 62 1.84 -13.63 11.72
CA LEU A 62 1.66 -12.50 10.82
C LEU A 62 1.93 -11.17 11.51
N ASN A 63 1.50 -11.00 12.77
CA ASN A 63 1.78 -9.78 13.54
C ASN A 63 3.27 -9.62 13.84
N VAL A 64 3.97 -10.70 14.18
CA VAL A 64 5.43 -10.68 14.32
C VAL A 64 6.09 -10.25 13.00
N LEU A 65 5.65 -10.82 11.87
CA LEU A 65 6.17 -10.46 10.55
C LEU A 65 5.87 -9.00 10.19
N LEU A 66 4.69 -8.48 10.56
CA LEU A 66 4.29 -7.09 10.33
C LEU A 66 5.25 -6.11 11.03
N GLU A 67 5.57 -6.38 12.30
CA GLU A 67 6.49 -5.56 13.07
C GLU A 67 7.91 -5.61 12.48
N ASP A 68 8.37 -6.78 12.04
CA ASP A 68 9.65 -6.92 11.33
C ASP A 68 9.69 -6.13 10.03
N VAL A 69 8.61 -6.17 9.24
CA VAL A 69 8.47 -5.43 7.97
C VAL A 69 8.47 -3.92 8.22
N ARG A 70 7.75 -3.44 9.25
CA ARG A 70 7.73 -2.02 9.61
C ARG A 70 9.09 -1.51 10.06
N ALA A 71 9.80 -2.31 10.85
CA ALA A 71 11.13 -1.94 11.34
C ALA A 71 12.18 -1.92 10.21
N ARG A 72 12.11 -2.89 9.28
CA ARG A 72 13.11 -3.09 8.22
C ARG A 72 12.45 -3.52 6.91
N PRO A 73 11.77 -2.62 6.18
CA PRO A 73 11.05 -2.99 4.96
C PRO A 73 12.00 -3.41 3.82
N GLN A 74 13.23 -2.91 3.82
CA GLN A 74 14.23 -3.19 2.78
C GLN A 74 14.70 -4.66 2.79
N GLN A 75 14.54 -5.38 3.90
CA GLN A 75 14.91 -6.81 3.98
C GLN A 75 14.11 -7.68 2.98
N ILE A 76 12.94 -7.21 2.54
CA ILE A 76 12.11 -7.92 1.56
C ILE A 76 12.86 -8.06 0.23
N LEU A 77 13.58 -7.01 -0.17
CA LEU A 77 14.32 -6.94 -1.43
C LEU A 77 15.60 -7.80 -1.45
N GLU A 78 15.99 -8.36 -0.31
CA GLU A 78 17.08 -9.34 -0.21
C GLU A 78 16.63 -10.74 -0.65
N SER A 79 15.33 -10.96 -0.82
CA SER A 79 14.74 -12.22 -1.25
C SER A 79 14.62 -12.32 -2.78
N ASP A 80 14.66 -13.55 -3.29
CA ASP A 80 14.41 -13.88 -4.70
C ASP A 80 12.96 -14.35 -4.94
N ALA A 81 12.03 -13.95 -4.06
CA ALA A 81 10.60 -14.20 -4.22
C ALA A 81 10.06 -13.48 -5.48
N GLU A 82 9.04 -14.06 -6.10
CA GLU A 82 8.43 -13.52 -7.32
C GLU A 82 7.73 -12.17 -7.05
N ASP A 83 6.98 -12.11 -5.95
CA ASP A 83 6.16 -11.00 -5.53
C ASP A 83 6.04 -10.96 -3.99
N ILE A 84 5.51 -9.86 -3.44
CA ILE A 84 5.34 -9.69 -1.99
C ILE A 84 4.50 -10.80 -1.35
N HIS A 85 3.47 -11.20 -2.08
CA HIS A 85 2.56 -12.29 -1.82
C HIS A 85 3.26 -13.64 -1.56
N SER A 86 4.18 -14.04 -2.44
CA SER A 86 5.00 -15.25 -2.29
C SER A 86 6.03 -15.09 -1.18
N TRP A 87 6.53 -13.87 -0.97
CA TRP A 87 7.44 -13.57 0.13
C TRP A 87 6.79 -13.76 1.50
N VAL A 88 5.59 -13.20 1.70
CA VAL A 88 4.83 -13.35 2.96
C VAL A 88 4.46 -14.82 3.20
N GLU A 89 3.99 -15.52 2.17
CA GLU A 89 3.70 -16.96 2.27
C GLU A 89 4.93 -17.76 2.69
N GLY A 90 6.09 -17.51 2.06
CA GLY A 90 7.35 -18.17 2.40
C GLY A 90 7.75 -17.92 3.86
N LYS A 91 7.72 -16.67 4.31
CA LYS A 91 8.04 -16.30 5.70
C LYS A 91 7.08 -16.92 6.71
N LEU A 92 5.79 -17.01 6.35
CA LEU A 92 4.79 -17.64 7.20
C LEU A 92 5.00 -19.15 7.30
N ILE A 93 5.32 -19.82 6.19
CA ILE A 93 5.66 -21.25 6.17
C ILE A 93 6.93 -21.52 6.99
N ASP A 94 7.95 -20.68 6.91
CA ASP A 94 9.16 -20.81 7.74
C ASP A 94 8.82 -20.75 9.25
N LYS A 95 7.81 -19.97 9.62
CA LYS A 95 7.40 -19.77 11.01
C LYS A 95 6.45 -20.85 11.54
N VAL A 96 5.45 -21.26 10.76
CA VAL A 96 4.37 -22.16 11.22
C VAL A 96 4.20 -23.44 10.39
N GLY A 97 5.13 -23.72 9.47
CA GLY A 97 5.16 -24.95 8.68
C GLY A 97 3.96 -25.09 7.73
N GLN A 98 3.37 -26.29 7.69
CA GLN A 98 2.24 -26.57 6.78
C GLN A 98 1.00 -25.72 7.07
N LEU A 99 0.84 -25.21 8.29
CA LEU A 99 -0.26 -24.31 8.63
C LEU A 99 -0.24 -23.04 7.76
N GLY A 100 0.95 -22.52 7.43
CA GLY A 100 1.11 -21.36 6.55
C GLY A 100 0.53 -21.60 5.15
N LYS A 101 0.58 -22.83 4.64
CA LYS A 101 -0.01 -23.18 3.34
C LYS A 101 -1.55 -23.20 3.37
N LYS A 102 -2.17 -23.50 4.51
CA LYS A 102 -3.64 -23.50 4.64
C LYS A 102 -4.23 -22.11 4.44
N LEU A 103 -3.47 -21.04 4.72
CA LEU A 103 -3.93 -19.67 4.61
C LEU A 103 -4.42 -19.31 3.20
N HIS A 104 -3.85 -19.89 2.14
CA HIS A 104 -4.23 -19.61 0.76
C HIS A 104 -5.46 -20.39 0.27
N THR A 105 -6.06 -21.23 1.11
CA THR A 105 -7.26 -21.99 0.74
C THR A 105 -8.38 -21.05 0.31
N GLY A 106 -8.89 -21.22 -0.91
CA GLY A 106 -10.00 -20.42 -1.43
C GLY A 106 -9.65 -18.96 -1.81
N ARG A 107 -8.36 -18.58 -1.77
CA ARG A 107 -7.89 -17.23 -2.16
C ARG A 107 -7.04 -17.28 -3.42
N SER A 108 -7.21 -16.33 -4.33
CA SER A 108 -6.36 -16.17 -5.51
C SER A 108 -5.48 -14.92 -5.38
N ARG A 109 -4.38 -14.85 -6.15
CA ARG A 109 -3.56 -13.63 -6.16
C ARG A 109 -4.30 -12.44 -6.78
N ASN A 110 -5.33 -12.67 -7.61
CA ASN A 110 -6.12 -11.60 -8.23
C ASN A 110 -6.96 -10.82 -7.22
N ASP A 111 -7.68 -11.51 -6.33
CA ASP A 111 -8.48 -10.85 -5.29
C ASP A 111 -7.60 -10.28 -4.17
N GLN A 112 -6.50 -10.97 -3.87
CA GLN A 112 -5.52 -10.51 -2.90
C GLN A 112 -4.88 -9.18 -3.30
N VAL A 113 -4.24 -9.10 -4.47
CA VAL A 113 -3.60 -7.86 -4.92
C VAL A 113 -4.60 -6.71 -5.09
N ALA A 114 -5.84 -7.02 -5.51
CA ALA A 114 -6.90 -6.03 -5.61
C ALA A 114 -7.32 -5.48 -4.24
N THR A 115 -7.26 -6.30 -3.20
CA THR A 115 -7.51 -5.90 -1.81
C THR A 115 -6.36 -5.05 -1.29
N ASP A 116 -5.14 -5.51 -1.48
CA ASP A 116 -3.94 -4.86 -0.95
C ASP A 116 -3.74 -3.48 -1.56
N LEU A 117 -3.92 -3.35 -2.88
CA LEU A 117 -3.86 -2.06 -3.57
C LEU A 117 -4.93 -1.08 -3.05
N LYS A 118 -6.15 -1.54 -2.77
CA LYS A 118 -7.21 -0.67 -2.22
C LYS A 118 -6.92 -0.21 -0.80
N LEU A 119 -6.38 -1.10 0.04
CA LEU A 119 -5.92 -0.75 1.39
C LEU A 119 -4.81 0.30 1.30
N TRP A 120 -3.82 0.08 0.43
CA TRP A 120 -2.70 1.00 0.24
C TRP A 120 -3.16 2.37 -0.29
N CYS A 121 -4.09 2.39 -1.24
CA CYS A 121 -4.70 3.61 -1.75
C CYS A 121 -5.42 4.38 -0.64
N LYS A 122 -6.12 3.69 0.27
CA LYS A 122 -6.82 4.34 1.39
C LYS A 122 -5.85 5.06 2.32
N ASP A 123 -4.73 4.43 2.65
CA ASP A 123 -3.68 5.02 3.49
C ASP A 123 -3.01 6.19 2.77
N THR A 124 -2.61 5.99 1.51
CA THR A 124 -1.95 7.01 0.70
C THR A 124 -2.84 8.24 0.46
N VAL A 125 -4.13 8.05 0.21
CA VAL A 125 -5.08 9.16 0.06
C VAL A 125 -5.20 9.97 1.35
N SER A 126 -5.13 9.32 2.52
CA SER A 126 -5.13 10.01 3.81
C SER A 126 -3.91 10.94 3.98
N GLU A 127 -2.73 10.46 3.60
CA GLU A 127 -1.49 11.25 3.60
C GLU A 127 -1.58 12.43 2.62
N LEU A 128 -2.06 12.18 1.39
CA LEU A 128 -2.22 13.22 0.38
C LEU A 128 -3.21 14.31 0.81
N LEU A 129 -4.32 13.94 1.44
CA LEU A 129 -5.27 14.90 2.00
C LEU A 129 -4.64 15.74 3.11
N THR A 130 -3.82 15.13 3.95
CA THR A 130 -3.08 15.83 5.00
C THR A 130 -2.10 16.85 4.41
N ALA A 131 -1.27 16.42 3.45
CA ALA A 131 -0.33 17.30 2.76
C ALA A 131 -1.04 18.44 2.00
N ASN A 132 -2.17 18.14 1.35
CA ASN A 132 -2.98 19.13 0.65
C ASN A 132 -3.51 20.20 1.60
N ARG A 133 -4.05 19.81 2.76
CA ARG A 133 -4.53 20.75 3.79
C ARG A 133 -3.39 21.60 4.35
N GLN A 134 -2.22 21.00 4.60
CA GLN A 134 -1.03 21.74 5.06
C GLN A 134 -0.61 22.81 4.05
N LEU A 135 -0.61 22.49 2.76
CA LEU A 135 -0.32 23.46 1.70
C LEU A 135 -1.36 24.59 1.66
N GLN A 136 -2.65 24.26 1.75
CA GLN A 136 -3.73 25.26 1.81
C GLN A 136 -3.57 26.19 3.01
N SER A 137 -3.27 25.65 4.20
CA SER A 137 -3.04 26.44 5.41
C SER A 137 -1.81 27.35 5.31
N ALA A 138 -0.70 26.85 4.75
CA ALA A 138 0.51 27.64 4.54
C ALA A 138 0.29 28.79 3.54
N ALA A 139 -0.44 28.53 2.45
CA ALA A 139 -0.80 29.55 1.47
C ALA A 139 -1.74 30.62 2.06
N GLY A 140 -2.73 30.20 2.87
CA GLY A 140 -3.61 31.11 3.61
C GLY A 140 -2.87 32.00 4.61
N GLY A 141 -1.94 31.41 5.38
CA GLY A 141 -1.09 32.13 6.33
C GLY A 141 -0.09 33.09 5.67
N ASN A 142 0.35 32.81 4.44
CA ASN A 142 1.17 33.75 3.66
C ASN A 142 0.32 34.93 3.13
N ARG A 143 -0.94 34.69 2.78
CA ARG A 143 -1.85 35.75 2.30
C ARG A 143 -2.11 36.82 3.36
N THR A 144 -2.23 36.44 4.64
CA THR A 144 -2.38 37.41 5.74
C THR A 144 -1.11 38.23 5.99
N LYS A 145 0.08 37.67 5.73
CA LYS A 145 1.38 38.36 5.90
C LYS A 145 1.79 39.23 4.71
N GLN A 146 1.27 38.98 3.52
CA GLN A 146 1.64 39.68 2.27
C GLN A 146 0.53 40.55 1.68
N SER A 147 -0.52 40.86 2.45
CA SER A 147 -1.60 41.75 2.00
C SER A 147 -1.02 43.06 1.42
N GLY A 148 -1.24 43.29 0.12
CA GLY A 148 -0.74 44.45 -0.63
C GLY A 148 0.63 44.30 -1.32
N ARG A 149 1.29 43.14 -1.28
CA ARG A 149 2.58 42.91 -1.97
C ARG A 149 2.40 42.10 -3.26
N GLY A 150 2.49 42.78 -4.40
CA GLY A 150 2.60 42.17 -5.73
C GLY A 150 1.60 42.72 -6.75
N ASN A 151 2.03 42.86 -8.00
CA ASN A 151 1.14 43.16 -9.13
C ASN A 151 0.58 41.86 -9.70
N ALA A 152 -0.70 41.86 -10.06
CA ALA A 152 -1.25 40.77 -10.87
C ALA A 152 -0.48 40.70 -12.21
N ARG A 153 -0.40 39.53 -12.82
CA ARG A 153 0.18 39.37 -14.16
C ARG A 153 -0.81 38.63 -15.04
N LEU A 154 -1.14 39.22 -16.18
CA LEU A 154 -1.93 38.61 -17.24
C LEU A 154 -1.11 38.76 -18.52
N HIS A 155 -0.85 37.67 -19.25
CA HIS A 155 0.02 37.62 -20.45
C HIS A 155 1.50 38.00 -20.23
N SER A 156 1.97 37.96 -18.98
CA SER A 156 3.36 38.25 -18.54
C SER A 156 3.82 39.71 -18.31
N PRO A 157 3.14 40.80 -18.71
CA PRO A 157 3.40 42.12 -18.11
C PRO A 157 2.75 42.26 -16.73
N ALA A 158 3.35 43.10 -15.89
CA ALA A 158 2.77 43.49 -14.61
C ALA A 158 1.51 44.32 -14.88
N THR A 159 0.36 43.86 -14.38
CA THR A 159 -0.92 44.56 -14.42
C THR A 159 -1.19 45.26 -13.07
N ARG A 160 -2.45 45.61 -12.78
CA ARG A 160 -2.84 46.34 -11.56
C ARG A 160 -2.36 45.63 -10.27
N PRO A 161 -2.15 46.35 -9.16
CA PRO A 161 -1.82 45.75 -7.87
C PRO A 161 -2.84 44.66 -7.50
N ALA A 162 -2.36 43.50 -7.06
CA ALA A 162 -3.21 42.40 -6.62
C ALA A 162 -3.82 42.76 -5.26
N GLY A 163 -4.93 43.48 -5.29
CA GLY A 163 -5.76 43.78 -4.11
C GLY A 163 -6.61 42.59 -3.69
N ASP A 164 -6.98 42.60 -2.40
CA ASP A 164 -7.82 41.58 -1.75
C ASP A 164 -9.10 41.28 -2.55
N VAL A 165 -9.37 39.99 -2.80
CA VAL A 165 -10.41 39.50 -3.74
C VAL A 165 -11.84 39.73 -3.21
N ARG A 166 -11.99 40.42 -2.08
CA ARG A 166 -13.28 40.82 -1.48
C ARG A 166 -14.13 41.76 -2.36
N ALA A 167 -13.61 42.29 -3.46
CA ALA A 167 -14.33 43.25 -4.31
C ALA A 167 -15.04 42.65 -5.54
N LEU A 168 -15.13 41.31 -5.71
CA LEU A 168 -15.57 40.70 -6.97
C LEU A 168 -16.88 39.89 -6.95
N VAL A 169 -17.73 40.02 -5.92
CA VAL A 169 -19.13 39.54 -6.01
C VAL A 169 -20.10 40.65 -5.59
N PRO A 170 -20.53 41.51 -6.53
CA PRO A 170 -21.74 42.29 -6.34
C PRO A 170 -22.95 41.42 -6.74
N GLY A 171 -23.76 41.04 -5.76
CA GLY A 171 -25.15 40.63 -5.99
C GLY A 171 -25.39 39.14 -6.29
N LEU A 172 -25.74 38.39 -5.24
CA LEU A 172 -26.88 37.48 -5.30
C LEU A 172 -27.73 37.75 -4.05
N CYS A 173 -28.90 38.35 -4.26
CA CYS A 173 -30.06 38.15 -3.40
C CYS A 173 -30.59 36.73 -3.57
#